data_AF-A0A3D0JF81-F1
#
_entry.id   AF-A0A3D0JF81-F1
#
_cell.length_a   1.000
_cell.length_b   1.000
_cell.length_c   1.000
_cell.angle_alpha   90.00
_cell.angle_beta   90.00
_cell.angle_gamma   90.00
#
_symmetry.space_group_name_H-M   'P 1'
#
loop_
_entity.id
_entity.type
_entity.pdbx_description
1 polymer ?
#
loop_
_entity_poly.entity_id
_entity_poly.type
_entity_poly.pdbx_seq_one_letter_code
_entity_poly.pdbx_strand_id
1 'polypeptide(L)'
;MFINRIKYSGEDLNTEISSRDEYDKKKKADEALVRMNQLVTDFRNKYMIISESWNDVIVEFQKKRNALMYNASGELELRMIIEDLFKERGSFGIRYNALIEEVGNFGNSLLKNGADYRSIEQILPLIDEIVANSKCLNINIYNVEGLDNVGPQEFDISPRSKEIINSWKQKYQTIPELKYATQKRELKQSINELKSKLRDAESKKKAEEAEYLIMKGNLDSITERINESTGQVEEKNSKVRSSADVELEETDKKLTEYKEAAKNVDAEIAKNKEELSKLSFFKRAQKKEIQNKIDELIITRRKFTARIREVQDNIERIINERDSKLEKSNRGVLADKAKVRELTVAIARTQKDINELDREINALQVEIDSKCEVIRQLEEKESLP
;
A
#
# COMPACT_ATOMS: atom_id res chain seq x y z
N MET A 1 90.78 52.18 -106.53
CA MET A 1 89.34 51.83 -106.46
C MET A 1 89.21 50.33 -106.60
N PHE A 2 88.81 49.61 -105.56
CA PHE A 2 88.33 48.23 -105.70
C PHE A 2 87.08 48.03 -104.83
N ILE A 3 86.06 47.48 -105.48
CA ILE A 3 84.68 47.30 -105.01
C ILE A 3 84.58 45.96 -104.27
N ASN A 4 83.99 45.98 -103.08
CA ASN A 4 83.62 44.80 -102.31
C ASN A 4 82.41 44.09 -102.93
N ARG A 5 82.53 42.77 -103.13
CA ARG A 5 81.40 41.84 -103.28
C ARG A 5 81.37 40.97 -102.02
N ILE A 6 80.39 41.20 -101.15
CA ILE A 6 80.08 40.31 -100.03
C ILE A 6 79.17 39.20 -100.57
N LYS A 7 79.66 37.96 -100.50
CA LYS A 7 78.87 36.72 -100.62
C LYS A 7 78.26 36.43 -99.25
N TYR A 8 76.94 36.32 -99.16
CA TYR A 8 76.27 35.65 -98.05
C TYR A 8 76.40 34.13 -98.25
N SER A 9 77.01 33.44 -97.29
CA SER A 9 77.15 31.98 -97.24
C SER A 9 75.94 31.35 -96.53
N GLY A 10 75.43 30.25 -97.09
CA GLY A 10 74.24 29.52 -96.62
C GLY A 10 74.40 28.74 -95.31
N GLU A 11 75.11 29.28 -94.32
CA GLU A 11 75.19 28.73 -92.96
C GLU A 11 74.04 29.25 -92.07
N ASP A 12 73.50 30.45 -92.35
CA ASP A 12 72.43 31.07 -91.53
C ASP A 12 71.05 30.40 -91.68
N LEU A 13 70.79 29.71 -92.80
CA LEU A 13 69.49 29.07 -93.05
C LEU A 13 69.29 27.77 -92.27
N ASN A 14 70.35 27.02 -91.98
CA ASN A 14 70.23 25.73 -91.26
C ASN A 14 70.04 25.90 -89.74
N THR A 15 70.61 26.96 -89.16
CA THR A 15 70.42 27.36 -87.75
C THR A 15 69.05 28.01 -87.52
N GLU A 16 68.53 28.78 -88.48
CA GLU A 16 67.16 29.32 -88.42
C GLU A 16 66.08 28.22 -88.53
N ILE A 17 66.28 27.18 -89.35
CA ILE A 17 65.33 26.06 -89.43
C ILE A 17 65.34 25.22 -88.15
N SER A 18 66.53 24.94 -87.58
CA SER A 18 66.67 24.18 -86.33
C SER A 18 66.04 24.88 -85.12
N SER A 19 66.16 26.22 -85.04
CA SER A 19 65.57 27.01 -83.95
C SER A 19 64.05 27.19 -84.08
N ARG A 20 63.53 27.22 -85.32
CA ARG A 20 62.09 27.27 -85.60
C ARG A 20 61.39 25.95 -85.29
N ASP A 21 62.03 24.81 -85.59
CA ASP A 21 61.55 23.47 -85.24
C ASP A 21 61.54 23.22 -83.72
N GLU A 22 62.53 23.71 -82.98
CA GLU A 22 62.53 23.66 -81.51
C GLU A 22 61.47 24.57 -80.89
N TYR A 23 61.26 25.76 -81.47
CA TYR A 23 60.20 26.67 -81.03
C TYR A 23 58.80 26.09 -81.26
N ASP A 24 58.54 25.50 -82.42
CA ASP A 24 57.26 24.86 -82.75
C ASP A 24 57.01 23.60 -81.90
N LYS A 25 58.06 22.83 -81.57
CA LYS A 25 57.97 21.70 -80.61
C LYS A 25 57.62 22.18 -79.21
N LYS A 26 58.26 23.24 -78.72
CA LYS A 26 58.00 23.81 -77.40
C LYS A 26 56.59 24.40 -77.31
N LYS A 27 56.15 25.14 -78.33
CA LYS A 27 54.79 25.69 -78.41
C LYS A 27 53.71 24.59 -78.41
N LYS A 28 53.92 23.51 -79.17
CA LYS A 28 53.02 22.34 -79.15
C LYS A 28 52.99 21.63 -77.79
N ALA A 29 54.13 21.55 -77.09
CA ALA A 29 54.20 20.99 -75.74
C ALA A 29 53.47 21.85 -74.71
N ASP A 30 53.58 23.18 -74.79
CA ASP A 30 52.89 24.12 -73.90
C ASP A 30 51.37 24.13 -74.16
N GLU A 31 50.94 24.10 -75.43
CA GLU A 31 49.51 23.97 -75.80
C GLU A 31 48.92 22.62 -75.33
N ALA A 32 49.70 21.53 -75.40
CA ALA A 32 49.31 20.23 -74.86
C ALA A 32 49.19 20.26 -73.34
N LEU A 33 50.08 20.97 -72.64
CA LEU A 33 50.04 21.13 -71.18
C LEU A 33 48.82 21.96 -70.72
N VAL A 34 48.45 23.00 -71.46
CA VAL A 34 47.23 23.79 -71.17
C VAL A 34 45.97 22.93 -71.35
N ARG A 35 45.87 22.17 -72.44
CA ARG A 35 44.77 21.22 -72.65
C ARG A 35 44.72 20.15 -71.56
N MET A 36 45.89 19.67 -71.12
CA MET A 36 46.04 18.71 -70.03
C MET A 36 45.47 19.27 -68.72
N ASN A 37 45.85 20.49 -68.34
CA ASN A 37 45.39 21.13 -67.11
C ASN A 37 43.86 21.35 -67.11
N GLN A 38 43.29 21.70 -68.27
CA GLN A 38 41.83 21.83 -68.43
C GLN A 38 41.13 20.48 -68.20
N LEU A 39 41.63 19.42 -68.83
CA LEU A 39 41.10 18.06 -68.67
C LEU A 39 41.22 17.53 -67.24
N VAL A 40 42.35 17.78 -66.56
CA VAL A 40 42.51 17.45 -65.14
C VAL A 40 41.47 18.18 -64.28
N THR A 41 41.16 19.43 -64.62
CA THR A 41 40.12 20.22 -63.94
C THR A 41 38.73 19.62 -64.19
N ASP A 42 38.43 19.21 -65.42
CA ASP A 42 37.17 18.55 -65.78
C ASP A 42 36.99 17.23 -65.01
N PHE A 43 38.05 16.40 -64.92
CA PHE A 43 38.02 15.18 -64.12
C PHE A 43 37.82 15.44 -62.63
N ARG A 44 38.45 16.49 -62.09
CA ARG A 44 38.24 16.93 -60.71
C ARG A 44 36.80 17.32 -60.43
N ASN A 45 36.22 18.12 -61.32
CA ASN A 45 34.82 18.50 -61.23
C ASN A 45 33.89 17.27 -61.30
N LYS A 46 34.17 16.31 -62.20
CA LYS A 46 33.38 15.08 -62.32
C LYS A 46 33.36 14.27 -61.02
N TYR A 47 34.51 14.02 -60.37
CA TYR A 47 34.50 13.24 -59.13
C TYR A 47 33.93 14.02 -57.94
N MET A 48 34.08 15.35 -57.91
CA MET A 48 33.47 16.21 -56.88
C MET A 48 31.94 16.15 -56.94
N ILE A 49 31.37 16.25 -58.13
CA ILE A 49 29.91 16.11 -58.35
C ILE A 49 29.41 14.76 -57.85
N ILE A 50 30.16 13.67 -58.09
CA ILE A 50 29.82 12.33 -57.58
C ILE A 50 29.83 12.33 -56.05
N SER A 51 30.85 12.92 -55.42
CA SER A 51 30.98 12.99 -53.96
C SER A 51 29.86 13.80 -53.30
N GLU A 52 29.55 14.97 -53.84
CA GLU A 52 28.45 15.83 -53.36
C GLU A 52 27.10 15.13 -53.50
N SER A 53 26.82 14.55 -54.67
CA SER A 53 25.59 13.80 -54.92
C SER A 53 25.45 12.60 -53.97
N TRP A 54 26.55 11.95 -53.60
CA TRP A 54 26.52 10.86 -52.62
C TRP A 54 26.24 11.36 -51.20
N ASN A 55 26.81 12.50 -50.82
CA ASN A 55 26.53 13.11 -49.52
C ASN A 55 25.05 13.46 -49.35
N ASP A 56 24.40 13.95 -50.42
CA ASP A 56 22.95 14.21 -50.41
C ASP A 56 22.13 12.94 -50.16
N VAL A 57 22.53 11.82 -50.77
CA VAL A 57 21.91 10.50 -50.53
C VAL A 57 22.07 10.06 -49.07
N ILE A 58 23.25 10.26 -48.47
CA ILE A 58 23.50 9.94 -47.04
C ILE A 58 22.65 10.80 -46.12
N VAL A 59 22.55 12.11 -46.38
CA VAL A 59 21.74 13.02 -45.58
C VAL A 59 20.26 12.63 -45.65
N GLU A 60 19.73 12.32 -46.83
CA GLU A 60 18.35 11.85 -46.99
C GLU A 60 18.10 10.50 -46.31
N PHE A 61 19.06 9.57 -46.39
CA PHE A 61 19.00 8.31 -45.65
C PHE A 61 18.92 8.53 -44.13
N GLN A 62 19.77 9.40 -43.57
CA GLN A 62 19.77 9.69 -42.13
C GLN A 62 18.45 10.32 -41.66
N LYS A 63 17.86 11.22 -42.45
CA LYS A 63 16.54 11.80 -42.17
C LYS A 63 15.46 10.70 -42.12
N LYS A 64 15.40 9.85 -43.14
CA LYS A 64 14.44 8.73 -43.20
C LYS A 64 14.62 7.77 -42.02
N ARG A 65 15.87 7.41 -41.71
CA ARG A 65 16.20 6.54 -40.57
C ARG A 65 15.74 7.14 -39.23
N ASN A 66 16.05 8.40 -38.96
CA ASN A 66 15.69 9.05 -37.70
C ASN A 66 14.16 9.17 -37.53
N ALA A 67 13.41 9.35 -38.62
CA ALA A 67 11.95 9.35 -38.58
C ALA A 67 11.36 7.97 -38.22
N LEU A 68 12.04 6.88 -38.58
CA LEU A 68 11.59 5.51 -38.33
C LEU A 68 11.98 4.98 -36.94
N MET A 69 13.04 5.50 -36.31
CA MET A 69 13.51 5.03 -34.99
C MET A 69 12.51 5.23 -33.84
N TYR A 70 11.47 6.03 -34.02
CA TYR A 70 10.45 6.29 -32.99
C TYR A 70 9.12 5.54 -33.20
N ASN A 71 9.02 4.70 -34.24
CA ASN A 71 7.80 3.92 -34.55
C ASN A 71 8.06 2.41 -34.45
N ALA A 72 7.33 1.72 -33.57
CA ALA A 72 7.48 0.28 -33.30
C ALA A 72 7.15 -0.65 -34.49
N SER A 73 6.63 -0.11 -35.61
CA SER A 73 6.32 -0.85 -36.86
C SER A 73 7.39 -0.68 -37.96
N GLY A 74 8.47 0.05 -37.70
CA GLY A 74 9.40 0.55 -38.72
C GLY A 74 10.49 -0.41 -39.21
N GLU A 75 10.57 -1.66 -38.72
CA GLU A 75 11.69 -2.56 -39.02
C GLU A 75 11.77 -2.96 -40.51
N LEU A 76 10.62 -3.26 -41.13
CA LEU A 76 10.55 -3.61 -42.56
C LEU A 76 10.93 -2.41 -43.45
N GLU A 77 10.42 -1.22 -43.12
CA GLU A 77 10.73 0.02 -43.83
C GLU A 77 12.20 0.41 -43.67
N LEU A 78 12.77 0.19 -42.49
CA LEU A 78 14.19 0.41 -42.21
C LEU A 78 15.09 -0.51 -43.05
N ARG A 79 14.71 -1.78 -43.22
CA ARG A 79 15.42 -2.71 -44.11
C ARG A 79 15.36 -2.24 -45.57
N MET A 80 14.20 -1.83 -46.05
CA MET A 80 14.02 -1.35 -47.44
C MET A 80 14.89 -0.12 -47.74
N ILE A 81 14.92 0.88 -46.85
CA ILE A 81 15.76 2.08 -47.08
C ILE A 81 17.26 1.77 -47.03
N ILE A 82 17.68 0.75 -46.29
CA ILE A 82 19.07 0.29 -46.24
C ILE A 82 19.43 -0.45 -47.54
N GLU A 83 18.56 -1.31 -48.06
CA GLU A 83 18.77 -1.97 -49.36
C GLU A 83 18.89 -0.95 -50.50
N ASP A 84 18.04 0.08 -50.50
CA ASP A 84 18.10 1.16 -51.50
C ASP A 84 19.39 1.98 -51.37
N LEU A 85 19.86 2.25 -50.14
CA LEU A 85 21.16 2.88 -49.92
C LEU A 85 22.31 2.06 -50.55
N PHE A 86 22.29 0.73 -50.42
CA PHE A 86 23.33 -0.13 -51.01
C PHE A 86 23.25 -0.19 -52.54
N LYS A 87 22.04 -0.19 -53.11
CA LYS A 87 21.85 -0.09 -54.57
C LYS A 87 22.41 1.23 -55.10
N GLU A 88 22.10 2.34 -54.43
CA GLU A 88 22.66 3.65 -54.75
C GLU A 88 24.19 3.62 -54.63
N ARG A 89 24.76 3.11 -53.55
CA ARG A 89 26.23 2.96 -53.42
C ARG A 89 26.84 2.27 -54.64
N GLY A 90 26.20 1.20 -55.14
CA GLY A 90 26.62 0.48 -56.34
C GLY A 90 26.65 1.37 -57.60
N SER A 91 25.62 2.20 -57.80
CA SER A 91 25.51 3.12 -58.93
C SER A 91 26.65 4.17 -58.92
N PHE A 92 26.95 4.73 -57.75
CA PHE A 92 28.06 5.66 -57.56
C PHE A 92 29.42 4.99 -57.74
N GLY A 93 29.56 3.75 -57.26
CA GLY A 93 30.76 2.94 -57.46
C GLY A 93 31.09 2.71 -58.93
N ILE A 94 30.09 2.46 -59.78
CA ILE A 94 30.26 2.34 -61.23
C ILE A 94 30.80 3.65 -61.81
N ARG A 95 30.29 4.81 -61.37
CA ARG A 95 30.75 6.12 -61.85
C ARG A 95 32.20 6.40 -61.48
N TYR A 96 32.65 6.05 -60.27
CA TYR A 96 34.06 6.17 -59.88
C TYR A 96 34.97 5.24 -60.69
N ASN A 97 34.57 3.97 -60.90
CA ASN A 97 35.35 3.04 -61.72
C ASN A 97 35.46 3.53 -63.18
N ALA A 98 34.36 4.06 -63.75
CA ALA A 98 34.35 4.65 -65.08
C ALA A 98 35.31 5.85 -65.20
N LEU A 99 35.39 6.71 -64.17
CA LEU A 99 36.34 7.82 -64.15
C LEU A 99 37.80 7.34 -64.10
N ILE A 100 38.10 6.31 -63.31
CA ILE A 100 39.45 5.71 -63.26
C ILE A 100 39.84 5.16 -64.64
N GLU A 101 38.90 4.48 -65.31
CA GLU A 101 39.11 4.00 -66.68
C GLU A 101 39.29 5.14 -67.69
N GLU A 102 38.47 6.19 -67.63
CA GLU A 102 38.54 7.35 -68.52
C GLU A 102 39.90 8.06 -68.40
N VAL A 103 40.34 8.34 -67.17
CA VAL A 103 41.65 8.95 -66.89
C VAL A 103 42.80 8.05 -67.34
N GLY A 104 42.71 6.75 -67.05
CA GLY A 104 43.73 5.79 -67.43
C GLY A 104 43.88 5.63 -68.95
N ASN A 105 42.77 5.58 -69.67
CA ASN A 105 42.75 5.51 -71.14
C ASN A 105 43.25 6.80 -71.78
N PHE A 106 42.86 7.94 -71.23
CA PHE A 106 43.35 9.24 -71.66
C PHE A 106 44.88 9.33 -71.52
N GLY A 107 45.43 8.96 -70.36
CA GLY A 107 46.87 8.90 -70.18
C GLY A 107 47.58 7.97 -71.17
N ASN A 108 46.97 6.84 -71.53
CA ASN A 108 47.53 5.91 -72.52
C ASN A 108 47.52 6.50 -73.93
N SER A 109 46.52 7.30 -74.26
CA SER A 109 46.43 8.05 -75.52
C SER A 109 47.57 9.09 -75.61
N LEU A 110 47.85 9.80 -74.51
CA LEU A 110 48.97 10.75 -74.46
C LEU A 110 50.32 10.09 -74.72
N LEU A 111 50.57 8.94 -74.08
CA LEU A 111 51.78 8.15 -74.30
C LEU A 111 51.96 7.74 -75.76
N LYS A 112 50.88 7.28 -76.41
CA LYS A 112 50.88 6.88 -77.83
C LYS A 112 51.16 8.06 -78.78
N ASN A 113 50.77 9.27 -78.38
CA ASN A 113 50.96 10.49 -79.16
C ASN A 113 52.31 11.20 -78.86
N GLY A 114 53.22 10.55 -78.12
CA GLY A 114 54.55 11.07 -77.86
C GLY A 114 54.60 12.20 -76.81
N ALA A 115 53.64 12.22 -75.87
CA ALA A 115 53.62 13.23 -74.82
C ALA A 115 54.83 13.10 -73.87
N ASP A 116 55.34 14.25 -73.42
CA ASP A 116 56.46 14.37 -72.49
C ASP A 116 56.09 13.87 -71.07
N TYR A 117 57.11 13.55 -70.25
CA TYR A 117 56.96 13.07 -68.88
C TYR A 117 56.16 14.02 -67.99
N ARG A 118 56.13 15.32 -68.31
CA ARG A 118 55.31 16.34 -67.62
C ARG A 118 53.81 16.12 -67.78
N SER A 119 53.38 15.57 -68.92
CA SER A 119 51.98 15.19 -69.14
C SER A 119 51.66 13.89 -68.42
N ILE A 120 52.62 12.97 -68.38
CA ILE A 120 52.52 11.72 -67.61
C ILE A 120 52.37 12.06 -66.13
N GLU A 121 53.14 13.03 -65.58
CA GLU A 121 53.18 13.43 -64.16
C GLU A 121 51.82 13.75 -63.53
N GLN A 122 50.83 14.16 -64.33
CA GLN A 122 49.50 14.54 -63.82
C GLN A 122 48.51 13.37 -63.73
N ILE A 123 48.77 12.23 -64.39
CA ILE A 123 47.81 11.12 -64.50
C ILE A 123 47.68 10.32 -63.21
N LEU A 124 48.79 9.85 -62.61
CA LEU A 124 48.74 9.05 -61.38
C LEU A 124 48.20 9.84 -60.18
N PRO A 125 48.61 11.10 -59.92
CA PRO A 125 47.98 11.91 -58.88
C PRO A 125 46.47 12.06 -59.07
N LEU A 126 45.99 12.24 -60.32
CA LEU A 126 44.57 12.33 -60.59
C LEU A 126 43.85 10.99 -60.31
N ILE A 127 44.46 9.86 -60.69
CA ILE A 127 43.94 8.53 -60.35
C ILE A 127 43.88 8.33 -58.82
N ASP A 128 44.95 8.70 -58.11
CA ASP A 128 45.01 8.59 -56.65
C ASP A 128 44.00 9.54 -55.97
N GLU A 129 43.77 10.75 -56.50
CA GLU A 129 42.73 11.67 -56.05
C GLU A 129 41.33 11.05 -56.21
N ILE A 130 41.02 10.43 -57.36
CA ILE A 130 39.74 9.77 -57.62
C ILE A 130 39.55 8.58 -56.66
N VAL A 131 40.59 7.78 -56.45
CA VAL A 131 40.60 6.64 -55.51
C VAL A 131 40.44 7.08 -54.06
N ALA A 132 41.09 8.17 -53.66
CA ALA A 132 40.92 8.71 -52.32
C ALA A 132 39.48 9.20 -52.11
N ASN A 133 38.89 9.86 -53.12
CA ASN A 133 37.51 10.33 -53.06
C ASN A 133 36.50 9.19 -53.04
N SER A 134 36.75 8.05 -53.70
CA SER A 134 35.80 6.92 -53.68
C SER A 134 35.58 6.34 -52.27
N LYS A 135 36.44 6.65 -51.29
CA LYS A 135 36.22 6.30 -49.88
C LYS A 135 34.99 6.97 -49.27
N CYS A 136 34.47 8.04 -49.87
CA CYS A 136 33.21 8.63 -49.44
C CYS A 136 32.05 7.62 -49.50
N LEU A 137 32.13 6.61 -50.38
CA LEU A 137 31.15 5.52 -50.52
C LEU A 137 31.16 4.49 -49.39
N ASN A 138 32.08 4.60 -48.43
CA ASN A 138 32.10 3.72 -47.26
C ASN A 138 30.86 3.96 -46.40
N ILE A 139 30.15 2.90 -46.05
CA ILE A 139 28.93 2.97 -45.24
C ILE A 139 29.23 2.40 -43.86
N ASN A 140 28.96 3.20 -42.82
CA ASN A 140 29.05 2.80 -41.42
C ASN A 140 27.66 2.88 -40.77
N ILE A 141 26.96 1.74 -40.70
CA ILE A 141 25.69 1.63 -39.98
C ILE A 141 25.96 0.87 -38.69
N TYR A 142 26.19 1.60 -37.59
CA TYR A 142 26.30 1.03 -36.24
C TYR A 142 24.95 1.11 -35.52
N ASN A 143 24.62 0.06 -34.77
CA ASN A 143 23.50 -0.01 -33.83
C ASN A 143 22.13 0.32 -34.44
N VAL A 144 21.63 -0.61 -35.27
CA VAL A 144 20.21 -0.68 -35.60
C VAL A 144 19.65 -1.92 -34.91
N GLU A 145 18.83 -1.74 -33.87
CA GLU A 145 18.09 -2.85 -33.26
C GLU A 145 17.21 -3.53 -34.35
N GLY A 146 17.43 -4.83 -34.59
CA GLY A 146 16.75 -5.61 -35.64
C GLY A 146 17.59 -5.92 -36.90
N LEU A 147 18.78 -5.32 -37.05
CA LEU A 147 19.72 -5.63 -38.13
C LEU A 147 21.10 -5.98 -37.56
N ASP A 148 21.17 -7.13 -36.89
CA ASP A 148 22.45 -7.76 -36.57
C ASP A 148 23.21 -8.04 -37.88
N ASN A 149 24.46 -7.56 -37.97
CA ASN A 149 25.45 -7.88 -39.02
C ASN A 149 25.58 -6.98 -40.27
N VAL A 150 25.06 -5.74 -40.33
CA VAL A 150 25.35 -4.89 -41.51
C VAL A 150 26.79 -4.35 -41.52
N GLY A 151 27.36 -4.07 -40.35
CA GLY A 151 28.77 -3.72 -40.15
C GLY A 151 29.28 -2.52 -40.96
N PRO A 152 30.53 -2.09 -40.75
CA PRO A 152 31.20 -1.18 -41.67
C PRO A 152 31.43 -1.91 -43.01
N GLN A 153 30.91 -1.35 -44.10
CA GLN A 153 31.19 -1.86 -45.43
C GLN A 153 32.03 -0.87 -46.23
N GLU A 154 33.25 -1.29 -46.54
CA GLU A 154 34.16 -0.56 -47.41
C GLU A 154 33.78 -0.74 -48.87
N PHE A 155 33.86 0.34 -49.65
CA PHE A 155 33.73 0.29 -51.10
C PHE A 155 35.00 -0.32 -51.70
N ASP A 156 34.84 -1.40 -52.47
CA ASP A 156 35.95 -2.01 -53.20
C ASP A 156 35.99 -1.55 -54.66
N ILE A 157 37.18 -1.13 -55.09
CA ILE A 157 37.44 -0.73 -56.47
C ILE A 157 37.39 -1.97 -57.35
N SER A 158 36.81 -1.84 -58.55
CA SER A 158 36.67 -2.98 -59.46
C SER A 158 38.04 -3.59 -59.83
N PRO A 159 38.14 -4.92 -60.06
CA PRO A 159 39.39 -5.55 -60.47
C PRO A 159 40.05 -4.87 -61.67
N ARG A 160 39.25 -4.47 -62.67
CA ARG A 160 39.72 -3.76 -63.86
C ARG A 160 40.31 -2.39 -63.54
N SER A 161 39.66 -1.61 -62.68
CA SER A 161 40.19 -0.32 -62.26
C SER A 161 41.48 -0.48 -61.44
N LYS A 162 41.59 -1.53 -60.61
CA LYS A 162 42.85 -1.88 -59.90
C LYS A 162 44.00 -2.19 -60.86
N GLU A 163 43.75 -2.93 -61.94
CA GLU A 163 44.76 -3.21 -62.98
C GLU A 163 45.28 -1.91 -63.63
N ILE A 164 44.37 -0.98 -63.95
CA ILE A 164 44.74 0.34 -64.50
C ILE A 164 45.60 1.12 -63.52
N ILE A 165 45.19 1.21 -62.24
CA ILE A 165 45.94 1.88 -61.19
C ILE A 165 47.35 1.29 -61.07
N ASN A 166 47.46 -0.04 -61.03
CA ASN A 166 48.75 -0.73 -60.90
C ASN A 166 49.65 -0.51 -62.12
N SER A 167 49.08 -0.56 -63.34
CA SER A 167 49.81 -0.26 -64.58
C SER A 167 50.39 1.16 -64.56
N TRP A 168 49.62 2.14 -64.07
CA TRP A 168 50.08 3.52 -63.95
C TRP A 168 51.14 3.71 -62.87
N LYS A 169 51.00 3.06 -61.72
CA LYS A 169 52.03 3.04 -60.66
C LYS A 169 53.36 2.49 -61.19
N GLN A 170 53.34 1.41 -61.96
CA GLN A 170 54.54 0.84 -62.58
C GLN A 170 55.20 1.81 -63.56
N LYS A 171 54.42 2.46 -64.45
CA LYS A 171 54.95 3.45 -65.41
C LYS A 171 55.61 4.64 -64.72
N TYR A 172 55.09 5.09 -63.59
CA TYR A 172 55.70 6.16 -62.79
C TYR A 172 57.00 5.73 -62.12
N GLN A 173 57.08 4.49 -61.63
CA GLN A 173 58.29 3.96 -60.99
C GLN A 173 59.47 3.81 -61.96
N THR A 174 59.19 3.64 -63.25
CA THR A 174 60.21 3.55 -64.30
C THR A 174 60.81 4.89 -64.71
N ILE A 175 60.25 6.04 -64.25
CA ILE A 175 60.73 7.39 -64.58
C ILE A 175 61.38 8.02 -63.33
N PRO A 176 62.72 8.18 -63.29
CA PRO A 176 63.44 8.64 -62.09
C PRO A 176 62.96 9.99 -61.53
N GLU A 177 62.68 10.97 -62.39
CA GLU A 177 62.23 12.31 -62.02
C GLU A 177 60.88 12.29 -61.32
N LEU A 178 59.97 11.42 -61.75
CA LEU A 178 58.64 11.25 -61.16
C LEU A 178 58.69 10.50 -59.84
N LYS A 179 59.58 9.51 -59.71
CA LYS A 179 59.74 8.73 -58.47
C LYS A 179 60.06 9.61 -57.26
N TYR A 180 60.99 10.57 -57.39
CA TYR A 180 61.33 11.49 -56.30
C TYR A 180 60.23 12.51 -56.01
N ALA A 181 59.54 13.00 -57.04
CA ALA A 181 58.41 13.92 -56.89
C ALA A 181 57.23 13.27 -56.16
N THR A 182 56.92 12.01 -56.48
CA THR A 182 55.87 11.21 -55.84
C THR A 182 56.20 10.96 -54.36
N GLN A 183 57.41 10.49 -54.04
CA GLN A 183 57.84 10.30 -52.64
C GLN A 183 57.73 11.59 -51.81
N LYS A 184 58.10 12.73 -52.39
CA LYS A 184 58.00 14.03 -51.72
C LYS A 184 56.54 14.47 -51.51
N ARG A 185 55.64 14.20 -52.46
CA ARG A 185 54.20 14.48 -52.32
C ARG A 185 53.56 13.58 -51.26
N GLU A 186 53.84 12.28 -51.30
CA GLU A 186 53.34 11.30 -50.32
C GLU A 186 53.75 11.68 -48.89
N LEU A 187 55.02 12.04 -48.68
CA LEU A 187 55.50 12.51 -47.38
C LEU A 187 54.81 13.80 -46.92
N LYS A 188 54.60 14.77 -47.81
CA LYS A 188 53.88 16.01 -47.48
C LYS A 188 52.42 15.74 -47.12
N GLN A 189 51.76 14.86 -47.86
CA GLN A 189 50.37 14.47 -47.61
C GLN A 189 50.26 13.75 -46.26
N SER A 190 51.14 12.79 -45.99
CA SER A 190 51.23 12.09 -44.70
C SER A 190 51.43 13.05 -43.53
N ILE A 191 52.33 14.04 -43.66
CA ILE A 191 52.52 15.08 -42.64
C ILE A 191 51.25 15.90 -42.41
N ASN A 192 50.54 16.28 -43.47
CA ASN A 192 49.31 17.05 -43.35
C ASN A 192 48.18 16.23 -42.70
N GLU A 193 48.04 14.96 -43.07
CA GLU A 193 47.08 14.03 -42.44
C GLU A 193 47.38 13.85 -40.95
N LEU A 194 48.66 13.67 -40.58
CA LEU A 194 49.07 13.57 -39.18
C LEU A 194 48.79 14.87 -38.41
N LYS A 195 49.02 16.04 -39.00
CA LYS A 195 48.68 17.33 -38.39
C LYS A 195 47.17 17.53 -38.22
N SER A 196 46.36 17.01 -39.14
CA SER A 196 44.90 17.03 -38.99
C SER A 196 44.47 16.13 -37.83
N LYS A 197 44.94 14.88 -37.83
CA LYS A 197 44.64 13.91 -36.76
C LYS A 197 45.05 14.43 -35.38
N LEU A 198 46.19 15.12 -35.28
CA LEU A 198 46.64 15.74 -34.04
C LEU A 198 45.65 16.82 -33.56
N ARG A 199 45.22 17.73 -34.44
CA ARG A 199 44.23 18.77 -34.10
C ARG A 199 42.88 18.17 -33.69
N ASP A 200 42.45 17.12 -34.37
CA ASP A 200 41.20 16.42 -34.02
C ASP A 200 41.31 15.75 -32.65
N ALA A 201 42.45 15.11 -32.36
CA ALA A 201 42.71 14.50 -31.06
C ALA A 201 42.79 15.54 -29.93
N GLU A 202 43.43 16.69 -30.15
CA GLU A 202 43.47 17.79 -29.19
C GLU A 202 42.08 18.38 -28.92
N SER A 203 41.25 18.48 -29.96
CA SER A 203 39.86 18.95 -29.83
C SER A 203 39.01 17.97 -29.03
N LYS A 204 39.13 16.66 -29.31
CA LYS A 204 38.46 15.61 -28.53
C LYS A 204 38.88 15.63 -27.06
N LYS A 205 40.17 15.72 -26.78
CA LYS A 205 40.70 15.82 -25.42
C LYS A 205 40.07 17.00 -24.66
N LYS A 206 40.01 18.19 -25.27
CA LYS A 206 39.40 19.36 -24.64
C LYS A 206 37.90 19.17 -24.34
N ALA A 207 37.17 18.50 -25.24
CA ALA A 207 35.76 18.20 -25.02
C ALA A 207 35.57 17.23 -23.85
N GLU A 208 36.36 16.16 -23.79
CA GLU A 208 36.34 15.17 -22.70
C GLU A 208 36.74 15.80 -21.35
N GLU A 209 37.74 16.69 -21.31
CA GLU A 209 38.13 17.42 -20.10
C GLU A 209 37.00 18.32 -19.57
N ALA A 210 36.27 18.99 -20.46
CA ALA A 210 35.11 19.80 -20.09
C ALA A 210 33.97 18.94 -19.54
N GLU A 211 33.69 17.81 -20.19
CA GLU A 211 32.67 16.86 -19.73
C GLU A 211 33.02 16.26 -18.36
N TYR A 212 34.29 15.90 -18.15
CA TYR A 212 34.78 15.43 -16.86
C TYR A 212 34.57 16.45 -15.73
N LEU A 213 34.84 17.74 -15.97
CA LEU A 213 34.63 18.79 -14.97
C LEU A 213 33.15 18.96 -14.61
N ILE A 214 32.25 18.87 -15.60
CA ILE A 214 30.81 18.91 -15.39
C ILE A 214 30.36 17.70 -14.55
N MET A 215 30.80 16.49 -14.93
CA MET A 215 30.47 15.27 -14.19
C MET A 215 30.97 15.32 -12.75
N LYS A 216 32.18 15.84 -12.52
CA LYS A 216 32.74 16.01 -11.17
C LYS A 216 31.90 16.99 -10.34
N GLY A 217 31.50 18.13 -10.90
CA GLY A 217 30.62 19.08 -10.20
C GLY A 217 29.26 18.48 -9.84
N ASN A 218 28.68 17.67 -10.74
CA ASN A 218 27.43 16.95 -10.46
C ASN A 218 27.60 15.93 -9.32
N LEU A 219 28.74 15.21 -9.29
CA LEU A 219 29.04 14.25 -8.23
C LEU A 219 29.16 14.93 -6.86
N ASP A 220 29.87 16.06 -6.79
CA ASP A 220 30.03 16.83 -5.55
C ASP A 220 28.67 17.32 -5.02
N SER A 221 27.82 17.85 -5.90
CA SER A 221 26.46 18.30 -5.56
C SER A 221 25.55 17.15 -5.07
N ILE A 222 25.62 15.99 -5.72
CA ILE A 222 24.86 14.80 -5.28
C ILE A 222 25.34 14.34 -3.91
N THR A 223 26.66 14.35 -3.67
CA THR A 223 27.26 13.95 -2.39
C THR A 223 26.81 14.86 -1.25
N GLU A 224 26.79 16.18 -1.48
CA GLU A 224 26.30 17.15 -0.49
C GLU A 224 24.82 16.91 -0.14
N ARG A 225 23.96 16.71 -1.15
CA ARG A 225 22.54 16.38 -0.93
C ARG A 225 22.33 15.09 -0.15
N ILE A 226 23.15 14.07 -0.38
CA ILE A 226 23.10 12.81 0.37
C ILE A 226 23.45 13.03 1.83
N ASN A 227 24.49 13.81 2.12
CA ASN A 227 24.90 14.12 3.48
C ASN A 227 23.82 14.91 4.24
N GLU A 228 23.24 15.93 3.62
CA GLU A 228 22.12 16.68 4.20
C GLU A 228 20.92 15.78 4.49
N SER A 229 20.53 14.95 3.53
CA SER A 229 19.41 14.03 3.71
C SER A 229 19.68 13.00 4.81
N THR A 230 20.92 12.53 4.95
CA THR A 230 21.32 11.59 6.01
C THR A 230 21.18 12.25 7.38
N GLY A 231 21.68 13.48 7.55
CA GLY A 231 21.54 14.22 8.80
C GLY A 231 20.08 14.49 9.19
N GLN A 232 19.23 14.83 8.21
CA GLN A 232 17.79 15.00 8.46
C GLN A 232 17.10 13.72 8.93
N VAL A 233 17.49 12.56 8.39
CA VAL A 233 16.95 11.25 8.78
C VAL A 233 17.38 10.90 10.21
N GLU A 234 18.64 11.12 10.55
CA GLU A 234 19.15 10.90 11.91
C GLU A 234 18.44 11.77 12.95
N GLU A 235 18.23 13.06 12.65
CA GLU A 235 17.51 13.98 13.52
C GLU A 235 16.04 13.55 13.72
N LYS A 236 15.35 13.18 12.63
CA LYS A 236 13.97 12.68 12.71
C LYS A 236 13.89 11.38 13.53
N ASN A 237 14.80 10.44 13.31
CA ASN A 237 14.83 9.18 14.05
C ASN A 237 15.05 9.42 15.55
N SER A 238 15.95 10.35 15.90
CA SER A 238 16.19 10.74 17.30
C SER A 238 14.92 11.31 17.95
N LYS A 239 14.23 12.24 17.28
CA LYS A 239 12.98 12.83 17.77
C LYS A 239 11.87 11.79 17.98
N VAL A 240 11.71 10.87 17.02
CA VAL A 240 10.70 9.80 17.10
C VAL A 240 10.99 8.86 18.26
N ARG A 241 12.25 8.44 18.43
CA ARG A 241 12.64 7.56 19.55
C ARG A 241 12.37 8.22 20.90
N SER A 242 12.83 9.46 21.08
CA SER A 242 12.62 10.18 22.34
C SER A 242 11.13 10.36 22.67
N SER A 243 10.30 10.65 21.66
CA SER A 243 8.85 10.75 21.88
C SER A 243 8.23 9.41 22.26
N ALA A 244 8.61 8.33 21.58
CA ALA A 244 8.09 7.00 21.86
C ALA A 244 8.50 6.48 23.25
N ASP A 245 9.74 6.74 23.67
CA ASP A 245 10.25 6.34 24.98
C ASP A 245 9.47 7.05 26.11
N VAL A 246 9.18 8.34 25.96
CA VAL A 246 8.36 9.10 26.92
C VAL A 246 6.92 8.55 26.99
N GLU A 247 6.29 8.30 25.86
CA GLU A 247 4.93 7.73 25.81
C GLU A 247 4.86 6.33 26.44
N LEU A 248 5.90 5.50 26.21
CA LEU A 248 6.02 4.19 26.83
C LEU A 248 6.16 4.29 28.35
N GLU A 249 7.02 5.18 28.85
CA GLU A 249 7.22 5.37 30.29
C GLU A 249 5.94 5.85 30.98
N GLU A 250 5.21 6.80 30.38
CA GLU A 250 3.90 7.23 30.89
C GLU A 250 2.87 6.11 30.91
N THR A 251 2.86 5.26 29.87
CA THR A 251 1.93 4.13 29.77
C THR A 251 2.25 3.04 30.79
N ASP A 252 3.52 2.72 30.99
CA ASP A 252 3.97 1.75 32.00
C ASP A 252 3.65 2.22 33.42
N LYS A 253 3.78 3.52 33.69
CA LYS A 253 3.37 4.09 34.97
C LYS A 253 1.87 3.91 35.22
N LYS A 254 1.02 4.27 34.25
CA LYS A 254 -0.43 4.06 34.34
C LYS A 254 -0.79 2.58 34.52
N LEU A 255 -0.11 1.68 33.80
CA LEU A 255 -0.33 0.25 33.93
C LEU A 255 -0.02 -0.25 35.34
N THR A 256 1.05 0.26 35.94
CA THR A 256 1.45 -0.08 37.31
C THR A 256 0.40 0.42 38.32
N GLU A 257 -0.04 1.67 38.17
CA GLU A 257 -1.12 2.26 38.99
C GLU A 257 -2.42 1.45 38.89
N TYR A 258 -2.83 1.02 37.69
CA TYR A 258 -4.01 0.19 37.51
C TYR A 258 -3.87 -1.21 38.13
N LYS A 259 -2.69 -1.82 38.06
CA LYS A 259 -2.43 -3.12 38.70
C LYS A 259 -2.55 -3.02 40.21
N GLU A 260 -2.03 -1.96 40.82
CA GLU A 260 -2.17 -1.72 42.26
C GLU A 260 -3.62 -1.45 42.66
N ALA A 261 -4.32 -0.62 41.89
CA ALA A 261 -5.74 -0.36 42.11
C ALA A 261 -6.58 -1.64 42.03
N ALA A 262 -6.35 -2.50 41.03
CA ALA A 262 -7.01 -3.78 40.90
C ALA A 262 -6.73 -4.70 42.11
N LYS A 263 -5.48 -4.77 42.56
CA LYS A 263 -5.10 -5.56 43.74
C LYS A 263 -5.80 -5.07 45.02
N ASN A 264 -5.96 -3.75 45.18
CA ASN A 264 -6.67 -3.17 46.32
C ASN A 264 -8.17 -3.52 46.27
N VAL A 265 -8.79 -3.42 45.09
CA VAL A 265 -10.19 -3.81 44.87
C VAL A 265 -10.40 -5.31 45.14
N ASP A 266 -9.50 -6.17 44.69
CA ASP A 266 -9.56 -7.61 44.97
C ASP A 266 -9.49 -7.91 46.48
N ALA A 267 -8.64 -7.19 47.21
CA ALA A 267 -8.55 -7.30 48.66
C ALA A 267 -9.84 -6.83 49.36
N GLU A 268 -10.45 -5.74 48.89
CA GLU A 268 -11.73 -5.24 49.40
C GLU A 268 -12.87 -6.21 49.10
N ILE A 269 -12.92 -6.80 47.91
CA ILE A 269 -13.88 -7.86 47.55
C ILE A 269 -13.72 -9.05 48.48
N ALA A 270 -12.50 -9.49 48.77
CA ALA A 270 -12.25 -10.61 49.68
C ALA A 270 -12.76 -10.31 51.10
N LYS A 271 -12.46 -9.11 51.62
CA LYS A 271 -12.96 -8.65 52.92
C LYS A 271 -14.49 -8.61 52.97
N ASN A 272 -15.12 -8.01 51.97
CA ASN A 272 -16.58 -7.90 51.88
C ASN A 272 -17.25 -9.28 51.77
N LYS A 273 -16.65 -10.23 51.03
CA LYS A 273 -17.13 -11.63 50.97
C LYS A 273 -17.06 -12.30 52.34
N GLU A 274 -16.00 -12.09 53.11
CA GLU A 274 -15.86 -12.63 54.46
C GLU A 274 -16.91 -12.05 55.42
N GLU A 275 -17.12 -10.74 55.39
CA GLU A 275 -18.14 -10.05 56.20
C GLU A 275 -19.56 -10.55 55.87
N LEU A 276 -19.89 -10.68 54.58
CA LEU A 276 -21.16 -11.25 54.12
C LEU A 276 -21.37 -12.68 54.64
N SER A 277 -20.32 -13.50 54.59
CA SER A 277 -20.36 -14.87 55.13
C SER A 277 -20.68 -14.85 56.62
N LYS A 278 -19.96 -14.05 57.43
CA LYS A 278 -20.19 -13.91 58.88
C LYS A 278 -21.62 -13.44 59.19
N LEU A 279 -22.10 -12.41 58.50
CA LEU A 279 -23.47 -11.90 58.64
C LEU A 279 -24.51 -12.96 58.29
N SER A 280 -24.29 -13.74 57.23
CA SER A 280 -25.21 -14.80 56.82
C SER A 280 -25.30 -15.91 57.87
N PHE A 281 -24.18 -16.31 58.48
CA PHE A 281 -24.16 -17.28 59.59
C PHE A 281 -24.89 -16.75 60.81
N PHE A 282 -24.62 -15.51 61.21
CA PHE A 282 -25.28 -14.86 62.35
C PHE A 282 -26.80 -14.77 62.15
N LYS A 283 -27.26 -14.34 60.98
CA LYS A 283 -28.69 -14.25 60.67
C LYS A 283 -29.37 -15.62 60.63
N ARG A 284 -28.69 -16.66 60.13
CA ARG A 284 -29.20 -18.05 60.19
C ARG A 284 -29.34 -18.54 61.62
N ALA A 285 -28.36 -18.25 62.49
CA ALA A 285 -28.41 -18.61 63.90
C ALA A 285 -29.57 -17.90 64.63
N GLN A 286 -29.72 -16.58 64.45
CA GLN A 286 -30.84 -15.81 65.02
C GLN A 286 -32.20 -16.35 64.55
N LYS A 287 -32.35 -16.67 63.26
CA LYS A 287 -33.59 -17.25 62.73
C LYS A 287 -33.94 -18.57 63.42
N LYS A 288 -32.94 -19.44 63.64
CA LYS A 288 -33.13 -20.73 64.33
C LYS A 288 -33.54 -20.54 65.79
N GLU A 289 -32.93 -19.61 66.50
CA GLU A 289 -33.27 -19.29 67.88
C GLU A 289 -34.71 -18.77 68.01
N ILE A 290 -35.10 -17.82 67.16
CA ILE A 290 -36.48 -17.30 67.11
C ILE A 290 -37.47 -18.43 66.81
N GLN A 291 -37.15 -19.31 65.85
CA GLN A 291 -38.02 -20.43 65.51
C GLN A 291 -38.21 -21.38 66.70
N ASN A 292 -37.13 -21.76 67.40
CA ASN A 292 -37.21 -22.60 68.59
C ASN A 292 -38.10 -21.96 69.67
N LYS A 293 -37.97 -20.65 69.89
CA LYS A 293 -38.78 -19.91 70.87
C LYS A 293 -40.26 -19.86 70.47
N ILE A 294 -40.56 -19.72 69.18
CA ILE A 294 -41.93 -19.83 68.66
C ILE A 294 -42.49 -21.23 68.94
N ASP A 295 -41.72 -22.28 68.66
CA ASP A 295 -42.15 -23.67 68.86
C ASP A 295 -42.42 -23.97 70.35
N GLU A 296 -41.56 -23.49 71.26
CA GLU A 296 -41.76 -23.55 72.72
C GLU A 296 -43.04 -22.83 73.16
N LEU A 297 -43.29 -21.64 72.61
CA LEU A 297 -44.51 -20.88 72.90
C LEU A 297 -45.77 -21.58 72.35
N ILE A 298 -45.68 -22.22 71.18
CA ILE A 298 -46.78 -23.03 70.62
C ILE A 298 -47.10 -24.22 71.54
N ILE A 299 -46.08 -24.93 72.02
CA ILE A 299 -46.25 -26.05 72.96
C ILE A 299 -46.89 -25.57 74.26
N THR A 300 -46.39 -24.46 74.81
CA THR A 300 -46.91 -23.86 76.04
C THR A 300 -48.36 -23.42 75.88
N ARG A 301 -48.69 -22.77 74.76
CA ARG A 301 -50.08 -22.40 74.42
C ARG A 301 -50.99 -23.62 74.37
N ARG A 302 -50.56 -24.72 73.74
CA ARG A 302 -51.33 -25.98 73.70
C ARG A 302 -51.61 -26.54 75.10
N LYS A 303 -50.62 -26.52 76.00
CA LYS A 303 -50.80 -26.94 77.40
C LYS A 303 -51.84 -26.07 78.12
N PHE A 304 -51.75 -24.75 77.98
CA PHE A 304 -52.74 -23.85 78.55
C PHE A 304 -54.14 -24.06 77.96
N THR A 305 -54.26 -24.25 76.64
CA THR A 305 -55.56 -24.56 76.01
C THR A 305 -56.16 -25.86 76.56
N ALA A 306 -55.36 -26.90 76.73
CA ALA A 306 -55.82 -28.16 77.33
C ALA A 306 -56.29 -27.95 78.78
N ARG A 307 -55.53 -27.18 79.58
CA ARG A 307 -55.91 -26.87 80.97
C ARG A 307 -57.18 -26.03 81.05
N ILE A 308 -57.37 -25.07 80.15
CA ILE A 308 -58.61 -24.29 80.06
C ILE A 308 -59.79 -25.21 79.76
N ARG A 309 -59.66 -26.14 78.80
CA ARG A 309 -60.72 -27.11 78.51
C ARG A 309 -61.06 -27.98 79.72
N GLU A 310 -60.06 -28.52 80.40
CA GLU A 310 -60.26 -29.30 81.64
C GLU A 310 -60.99 -28.49 82.72
N VAL A 311 -60.68 -27.20 82.86
CA VAL A 311 -61.39 -26.30 83.78
C VAL A 311 -62.82 -26.05 83.30
N GLN A 312 -63.05 -25.84 82.01
CA GLN A 312 -64.38 -25.65 81.43
C GLN A 312 -65.27 -26.89 81.68
N ASP A 313 -64.76 -28.10 81.39
CA ASP A 313 -65.46 -29.36 81.62
C ASP A 313 -65.80 -29.55 83.11
N ASN A 314 -64.86 -29.18 84.01
CA ASN A 314 -65.10 -29.22 85.45
C ASN A 314 -66.20 -28.25 85.89
N ILE A 315 -66.19 -27.01 85.37
CA ILE A 315 -67.23 -26.02 85.66
C ILE A 315 -68.59 -26.53 85.17
N GLU A 316 -68.67 -27.07 83.96
CA GLU A 316 -69.91 -27.60 83.40
C GLU A 316 -70.46 -28.76 84.25
N ARG A 317 -69.59 -29.67 84.70
CA ARG A 317 -69.97 -30.72 85.65
C ARG A 317 -70.52 -30.15 86.97
N ILE A 318 -69.85 -29.16 87.56
CA ILE A 318 -70.29 -28.52 88.81
C ILE A 318 -71.66 -27.84 88.63
N ILE A 319 -71.88 -27.16 87.50
CA ILE A 319 -73.17 -26.54 87.16
C ILE A 319 -74.27 -27.60 87.09
N ASN A 320 -74.04 -28.70 86.36
CA ASN A 320 -75.03 -29.78 86.23
C ASN A 320 -75.35 -30.45 87.58
N GLU A 321 -74.34 -30.69 88.42
CA GLU A 321 -74.55 -31.22 89.78
C GLU A 321 -75.36 -30.25 90.66
N ARG A 322 -75.05 -28.95 90.60
CA ARG A 322 -75.77 -27.90 91.32
C ARG A 322 -77.24 -27.88 90.89
N ASP A 323 -77.50 -27.87 89.59
CA ASP A 323 -78.85 -27.76 89.03
C ASP A 323 -79.68 -28.99 89.38
N SER A 324 -79.09 -30.20 89.34
CA SER A 324 -79.76 -31.43 89.80
C SER A 324 -80.12 -31.39 91.29
N LYS A 325 -79.23 -30.89 92.16
CA LYS A 325 -79.50 -30.73 93.60
C LYS A 325 -80.59 -29.70 93.85
N LEU A 326 -80.55 -28.57 93.16
CA LEU A 326 -81.58 -27.52 93.23
C LEU A 326 -82.94 -28.04 92.80
N GLU A 327 -83.01 -28.80 91.71
CA GLU A 327 -84.27 -29.38 91.24
C GLU A 327 -84.88 -30.36 92.26
N LYS A 328 -84.06 -31.23 92.86
CA LYS A 328 -84.50 -32.13 93.94
C LYS A 328 -85.02 -31.35 95.15
N SER A 329 -84.28 -30.33 95.58
CA SER A 329 -84.68 -29.47 96.71
C SER A 329 -86.01 -28.75 96.42
N ASN A 330 -86.16 -28.16 95.23
CA ASN A 330 -87.40 -27.51 94.81
C ASN A 330 -88.59 -28.47 94.78
N ARG A 331 -88.41 -29.71 94.31
CA ARG A 331 -89.46 -30.75 94.39
C ARG A 331 -89.84 -31.05 95.84
N GLY A 332 -88.87 -31.16 96.74
CA GLY A 332 -89.09 -31.33 98.18
C GLY A 332 -89.93 -30.18 98.77
N VAL A 333 -89.52 -28.94 98.52
CA VAL A 333 -90.25 -27.74 98.98
C VAL A 333 -91.69 -27.69 98.43
N LEU A 334 -91.90 -28.06 97.15
CA LEU A 334 -93.24 -28.12 96.58
C LEU A 334 -94.12 -29.19 97.25
N ALA A 335 -93.55 -30.35 97.57
CA ALA A 335 -94.25 -31.42 98.30
C ALA A 335 -94.62 -30.96 99.72
N ASP A 336 -93.69 -30.33 100.44
CA ASP A 336 -93.95 -29.78 101.78
C ASP A 336 -95.03 -28.69 101.72
N LYS A 337 -95.00 -27.82 100.71
CA LYS A 337 -96.03 -26.79 100.49
C LYS A 337 -97.41 -27.40 100.23
N ALA A 338 -97.49 -28.53 99.51
CA ALA A 338 -98.74 -29.26 99.32
C ALA A 338 -99.25 -29.85 100.65
N LYS A 339 -98.36 -30.46 101.44
CA LYS A 339 -98.68 -31.04 102.74
C LYS A 339 -99.15 -29.98 103.76
N VAL A 340 -98.55 -28.80 103.75
CA VAL A 340 -99.01 -27.66 104.57
C VAL A 340 -100.43 -27.23 104.18
N ARG A 341 -100.76 -27.20 102.88
CA ARG A 341 -102.13 -26.89 102.43
C ARG A 341 -103.13 -27.94 102.92
N GLU A 342 -102.80 -29.23 102.81
CA GLU A 342 -103.65 -30.32 103.33
C GLU A 342 -103.86 -30.19 104.83
N LEU A 343 -102.79 -29.98 105.59
CA LEU A 343 -102.86 -29.78 107.05
C LEU A 343 -103.67 -28.54 107.42
N THR A 344 -103.57 -27.46 106.65
CA THR A 344 -104.35 -26.24 106.89
C THR A 344 -105.85 -26.50 106.69
N VAL A 345 -106.22 -27.26 105.64
CA VAL A 345 -107.62 -27.68 105.43
C VAL A 345 -108.09 -28.61 106.54
N ALA A 346 -107.25 -29.56 106.97
CA ALA A 346 -107.55 -30.46 108.08
C ALA A 346 -107.78 -29.70 109.39
N ILE A 347 -106.89 -28.77 109.74
CA ILE A 347 -107.02 -27.89 110.91
C ILE A 347 -108.30 -27.07 110.83
N ALA A 348 -108.62 -26.48 109.68
CA ALA A 348 -109.85 -25.70 109.50
C ALA A 348 -111.11 -26.56 109.70
N ARG A 349 -111.09 -27.83 109.28
CA ARG A 349 -112.17 -28.80 109.55
C ARG A 349 -112.26 -29.12 111.04
N THR A 350 -111.16 -29.52 111.67
CA THR A 350 -111.14 -29.82 113.11
C THR A 350 -111.57 -28.62 113.95
N GLN A 351 -111.18 -27.40 113.58
CA GLN A 351 -111.63 -26.18 114.24
C GLN A 351 -113.14 -25.96 114.11
N LYS A 352 -113.73 -26.30 112.95
CA LYS A 352 -115.17 -26.26 112.75
C LYS A 352 -115.87 -27.30 113.65
N ASP A 353 -115.36 -28.53 113.68
CA ASP A 353 -115.91 -29.62 114.50
C ASP A 353 -115.84 -29.25 116.01
N ILE A 354 -114.73 -28.66 116.47
CA ILE A 354 -114.60 -28.14 117.85
C ILE A 354 -115.64 -27.06 118.13
N ASN A 355 -115.83 -26.10 117.23
CA ASN A 355 -116.84 -25.05 117.42
C ASN A 355 -118.28 -25.60 117.44
N GLU A 356 -118.55 -26.69 116.72
CA GLU A 356 -119.83 -27.42 116.76
C GLU A 356 -120.00 -28.14 118.11
N LEU A 357 -118.97 -28.83 118.59
CA LEU A 357 -118.95 -29.45 119.91
C LEU A 357 -119.10 -28.43 121.05
N ASP A 358 -118.43 -27.27 120.99
CA ASP A 358 -118.59 -26.20 121.97
C ASP A 358 -120.03 -25.65 121.99
N ARG A 359 -120.71 -25.61 120.84
CA ARG A 359 -122.14 -25.24 120.79
C ARG A 359 -123.02 -26.31 121.42
N GLU A 360 -122.75 -27.58 121.16
CA GLU A 360 -123.45 -28.71 121.81
C GLU A 360 -123.24 -28.70 123.33
N ILE A 361 -121.99 -28.53 123.79
CA ILE A 361 -121.66 -28.43 125.22
C ILE A 361 -122.39 -27.26 125.86
N ASN A 362 -122.39 -26.07 125.24
CA ASN A 362 -123.12 -24.93 125.78
C ASN A 362 -124.63 -25.18 125.82
N ALA A 363 -125.21 -25.83 124.80
CA ALA A 363 -126.63 -26.20 124.80
C ALA A 363 -126.96 -27.19 125.92
N LEU A 364 -126.11 -28.20 126.13
CA LEU A 364 -126.23 -29.17 127.22
C LEU A 364 -126.04 -28.51 128.59
N GLN A 365 -125.10 -27.57 128.73
CA GLN A 365 -124.86 -26.85 129.97
C GLN A 365 -126.07 -26.00 130.36
N VAL A 366 -126.70 -25.31 129.38
CA VAL A 366 -127.96 -24.60 129.59
C VAL A 366 -129.09 -25.56 130.02
N GLU A 367 -129.15 -26.76 129.44
CA GLU A 367 -130.11 -27.79 129.87
C GLU A 367 -129.83 -28.29 131.29
N ILE A 368 -128.56 -28.52 131.64
CA ILE A 368 -128.14 -28.92 132.99
C ILE A 368 -128.48 -27.85 134.02
N ASP A 369 -128.11 -26.60 133.76
CA ASP A 369 -128.35 -25.48 134.69
C ASP A 369 -129.85 -25.28 134.91
N SER A 370 -130.66 -25.43 133.85
CA SER A 370 -132.13 -25.46 133.96
C SER A 370 -132.62 -26.59 134.87
N LYS A 371 -132.05 -27.80 134.80
CA LYS A 371 -132.43 -28.93 135.66
C LYS A 371 -131.94 -28.76 137.09
N CYS A 372 -130.74 -28.22 137.29
CA CYS A 372 -130.19 -27.91 138.61
C CYS A 372 -131.05 -26.86 139.33
N GLU A 373 -131.55 -25.84 138.62
CA GLU A 373 -132.45 -24.84 139.21
C GLU A 373 -133.80 -25.45 139.59
N VAL A 374 -134.32 -26.40 138.79
CA VAL A 374 -135.50 -27.19 139.16
C VAL A 374 -135.25 -28.01 140.44
N ILE A 375 -134.08 -28.64 140.57
CA ILE A 375 -133.70 -29.40 141.78
C ILE A 375 -133.59 -28.46 142.99
N ARG A 376 -132.93 -27.31 142.86
CA ARG A 376 -132.78 -26.33 143.94
C ARG A 376 -134.13 -25.85 144.48
N GLN A 377 -135.10 -25.60 143.59
CA GLN A 377 -136.48 -25.24 143.98
C GLN A 377 -137.24 -26.37 144.68
N LEU A 378 -136.87 -27.62 144.44
CA LEU A 378 -137.42 -28.79 145.14
C LEU A 378 -136.77 -28.96 146.52
N GLU A 379 -135.45 -28.75 146.64
CA GLU A 379 -134.70 -28.88 147.90
C GLU A 379 -135.00 -27.76 148.92
N GLU A 380 -135.24 -26.52 148.47
CA GLU A 380 -135.65 -25.40 149.35
C GLU A 380 -137.06 -25.59 149.95
N LYS A 381 -137.88 -26.50 149.40
CA LYS A 381 -139.24 -26.78 149.90
C LYS A 381 -139.31 -27.87 150.98
N GLU A 382 -138.25 -28.63 151.22
CA GLU A 382 -138.28 -29.76 152.17
C GLU A 382 -137.66 -29.46 153.55
N SER A 383 -137.03 -28.30 153.76
CA SER A 383 -136.20 -28.07 154.95
C SER A 383 -136.72 -27.06 156.00
N LEU A 384 -137.98 -26.62 155.95
CA LEU A 384 -138.65 -25.96 157.08
C LEU A 384 -140.05 -26.54 157.34
N PRO A 385 -140.28 -27.19 158.49
CA PRO A 385 -141.53 -27.07 159.24
C PRO A 385 -141.69 -25.66 159.84
#